data_AF-A0A962WB16-F1
#
_entry.id   AF-A0A962WB16-F1
#
_cell.length_a   1.000
_cell.length_b   1.000
_cell.length_c   1.000
_cell.angle_alpha   90.00
_cell.angle_beta   90.00
_cell.angle_gamma   90.00
#
_symmetry.space_group_name_H-M   'P 1'
#
loop_
_entity.id
_entity.type
_entity.pdbx_description
1 polymer ?
#
loop_
_entity_poly.entity_id
_entity_poly.type
_entity_poly.pdbx_seq_one_letter_code
_entity_poly.pdbx_strand_id
1 'polypeptide(L)'
;MYFILLKIGVSLSGLLLWSAASRWRQGRRFAAGRRAGLGLIGLPLLIGGFGLGTNLYTYHALTRETPVAELRFERLSDRHYVAELHPTDAEPRRFELHGDEWQLDVRMIKWTGIGTLLGLEPLYRLDRLSGRFSAVDDARGNPPSVHALTADSPGLDLWSIAREYPLGLIDAGYGNAVFLPMHDGARYQIQMTSSGLIARRADAAKESIGDRLRALVDH
;
A
#
# COMPACT_ATOMS: atom_id res chain seq x y z
N MET A 1 7.57 19.52 -1.84
CA MET A 1 7.11 20.78 -1.20
C MET A 1 7.47 20.88 0.28
N TYR A 2 7.14 19.89 1.13
CA TYR A 2 7.43 19.90 2.58
C TYR A 2 8.91 20.10 2.96
N PHE A 3 9.84 19.45 2.25
CA PHE A 3 11.28 19.59 2.48
C PHE A 3 11.82 21.00 2.24
N ILE A 4 11.20 21.76 1.33
CA ILE A 4 11.61 23.14 1.02
C ILE A 4 11.19 24.06 2.16
N LEU A 5 9.95 23.91 2.65
CA LEU A 5 9.43 24.69 3.78
C LEU A 5 10.21 24.43 5.07
N LEU A 6 10.60 23.18 5.34
CA LEU A 6 11.44 22.84 6.50
C LEU A 6 12.81 23.53 6.42
N LYS A 7 13.48 23.46 5.26
CA LYS A 7 14.80 24.10 5.06
C LYS A 7 14.70 25.62 5.24
N ILE A 8 13.66 26.26 4.70
CA ILE A 8 13.42 27.69 4.87
C ILE A 8 13.21 28.02 6.36
N GLY A 9 12.40 27.23 7.08
CA GLY A 9 12.14 27.42 8.50
C GLY A 9 13.38 27.27 9.39
N VAL A 10 14.22 26.26 9.11
CA VAL A 10 15.50 26.05 9.82
C VAL A 10 16.47 27.20 9.53
N SER A 11 16.61 27.62 8.28
CA SER A 11 17.45 28.76 7.89
C SER A 11 16.99 30.07 8.55
N LEU A 12 15.67 30.31 8.61
CA LEU A 12 15.10 31.48 9.28
C LEU A 12 15.34 31.46 10.80
N SER A 13 15.18 30.29 11.43
CA SER A 13 15.48 30.11 12.86
C SER A 13 16.96 30.35 13.16
N GLY A 14 17.86 29.85 12.30
CA GLY A 14 19.30 30.11 12.38
C GLY A 14 19.64 31.60 12.23
N LEU A 15 19.02 32.29 11.27
CA LEU A 15 19.15 33.75 11.09
C LEU A 15 18.66 34.54 12.32
N LEU A 16 17.57 34.11 12.95
CA LEU A 16 17.06 34.74 14.17
C LEU A 16 18.04 34.60 15.34
N LEU A 17 18.62 33.41 15.54
CA LEU A 17 19.63 33.14 16.56
C LEU A 17 20.92 33.93 16.31
N TRP A 18 21.40 33.98 15.06
CA TRP A 18 22.56 34.77 14.68
C TRP A 18 22.34 36.28 14.88
N SER A 19 21.15 36.77 14.54
CA SER A 19 20.77 38.17 14.75
C SER A 19 20.57 38.51 16.25
N ALA A 20 20.20 37.53 17.08
CA ALA A 20 20.12 37.70 18.53
C ALA A 20 21.53 37.82 19.14
N ALA A 21 22.47 36.96 18.72
CA ALA A 21 23.87 37.00 19.17
C ALA A 21 24.57 38.32 18.78
N SER A 22 24.36 38.81 17.56
CA SER A 22 24.92 40.10 17.12
C SER A 22 24.35 41.29 17.89
N ARG A 23 23.05 41.28 18.24
CA ARG A 23 22.42 42.34 19.04
C ARG A 23 22.77 42.29 20.52
N TRP A 24 23.07 41.10 21.05
CA TRP A 24 23.64 40.97 22.38
C TRP A 24 24.99 41.68 22.46
N ARG A 25 25.87 41.49 21.46
CA ARG A 25 27.17 42.17 21.37
C ARG A 25 27.06 43.70 21.28
N GLN A 26 25.94 44.21 20.75
CA GLN A 26 25.66 45.65 20.63
C GLN A 26 24.95 46.24 21.88
N GLY A 27 24.84 45.50 22.99
CA GLY A 27 24.23 45.98 24.23
C GLY A 27 22.69 46.02 24.23
N ARG A 28 22.02 45.62 23.14
CA ARG A 28 20.56 45.66 22.99
C ARG A 28 19.91 44.37 23.53
N ARG A 29 20.08 44.11 24.82
CA ARG A 29 19.73 42.85 25.51
C ARG A 29 18.26 42.43 25.36
N PHE A 30 17.31 43.36 25.46
CA PHE A 30 15.87 43.05 25.27
C PHE A 30 15.53 42.60 23.84
N ALA A 31 16.07 43.28 22.83
CA ALA A 31 15.86 42.90 21.43
C ALA A 31 16.54 41.58 21.06
N ALA A 32 17.66 41.25 21.73
CA ALA A 32 18.34 39.96 21.61
C ALA A 32 17.50 38.84 22.25
N GLY A 33 16.99 39.03 23.47
CA GLY A 33 16.15 38.04 24.17
C GLY A 33 14.89 37.65 23.40
N ARG A 34 14.16 38.63 22.84
CA ARG A 34 12.95 38.36 22.03
C ARG A 34 13.25 37.50 20.79
N ARG A 35 14.37 37.75 20.10
CA ARG A 35 14.76 36.99 18.90
C ARG A 35 15.32 35.62 19.22
N ALA A 36 16.07 35.52 20.32
CA ALA A 36 16.54 34.23 20.83
C ALA A 36 15.36 33.34 21.22
N GLY A 37 14.37 33.87 21.94
CA GLY A 37 13.15 33.14 22.31
C GLY A 37 12.37 32.63 21.10
N LEU A 38 12.14 33.48 20.09
CA LEU A 38 11.47 33.07 18.84
C LEU A 38 12.23 31.98 18.09
N GLY A 39 13.57 32.07 18.03
CA GLY A 39 14.40 31.04 17.39
C GLY A 39 14.43 29.73 18.18
N LEU A 40 14.54 29.80 19.51
CA LEU A 40 14.59 28.64 20.42
C LEU A 40 13.27 27.88 20.49
N ILE A 41 12.14 28.56 20.35
CA ILE A 41 10.81 27.93 20.32
C ILE A 41 10.45 27.49 18.89
N GLY A 42 10.77 28.32 17.89
CA GLY A 42 10.43 28.05 16.49
C GLY A 42 11.12 26.82 15.92
N LEU A 43 12.41 26.61 16.23
CA LEU A 43 13.18 25.47 15.73
C LEU A 43 12.60 24.10 16.15
N PRO A 44 12.35 23.80 17.45
CA PRO A 44 11.77 22.53 17.86
C PRO A 44 10.32 22.36 17.38
N LEU A 45 9.53 23.43 17.26
CA LEU A 45 8.19 23.34 16.67
C LEU A 45 8.23 22.97 15.18
N LEU A 46 9.19 23.49 14.42
CA LEU A 46 9.37 23.14 13.01
C LEU A 46 9.84 21.69 12.84
N ILE A 47 10.81 21.25 13.66
CA ILE A 47 11.32 19.88 13.63
C ILE A 47 10.23 18.90 14.09
N GLY A 48 9.56 19.19 15.20
CA GLY A 48 8.48 18.37 15.76
C GLY A 48 7.27 18.31 14.84
N GLY A 49 6.83 19.45 14.30
CA GLY A 49 5.73 19.53 13.34
C GLY A 49 6.03 18.81 12.02
N PHE A 50 7.26 18.89 11.52
CA PHE A 50 7.69 18.12 10.35
C PHE A 50 7.73 16.62 10.64
N GLY A 51 8.29 16.21 11.78
CA GLY A 51 8.33 14.80 12.19
C GLY A 51 6.93 14.20 12.40
N LEU A 52 6.02 14.95 13.01
CA LEU A 52 4.61 14.56 13.15
C LEU A 52 3.92 14.47 11.80
N GLY A 53 4.13 15.46 10.92
CA GLY A 53 3.53 15.49 9.58
C GLY A 53 3.99 14.33 8.70
N THR A 54 5.29 14.00 8.71
CA THR A 54 5.81 12.84 7.97
C THR A 54 5.33 11.53 8.57
N ASN A 55 5.24 11.44 9.90
CA ASN A 55 4.71 10.25 10.58
C ASN A 55 3.24 10.00 10.19
N LEU A 56 2.38 11.02 10.29
CA LEU A 56 0.96 10.94 9.90
C LEU A 56 0.78 10.59 8.42
N TYR A 57 1.55 11.23 7.53
CA TYR A 57 1.50 10.94 6.10
C TYR A 57 1.93 9.49 5.80
N THR A 58 3.03 9.05 6.40
CA THR A 58 3.55 7.69 6.23
C THR A 58 2.55 6.66 6.75
N TYR A 59 1.94 6.94 7.91
CA TYR A 59 0.90 6.11 8.49
C TYR A 59 -0.32 5.97 7.57
N HIS A 60 -0.81 7.08 7.02
CA HIS A 60 -1.91 7.04 6.04
C HIS A 60 -1.54 6.30 4.75
N ALA A 61 -0.31 6.46 4.26
CA ALA A 61 0.17 5.73 3.07
C ALA A 61 0.27 4.22 3.32
N LEU A 62 0.69 3.80 4.53
CA LEU A 62 0.80 2.39 4.92
C LEU A 62 -0.56 1.72 5.18
N THR A 63 -1.56 2.48 5.62
CA THR A 63 -2.89 1.95 5.99
C THR A 63 -3.91 2.03 4.86
N ARG A 64 -3.56 2.62 3.72
CA ARG A 64 -4.46 2.74 2.59
C ARG A 64 -4.71 1.36 1.95
N GLU A 65 -5.98 1.03 1.80
CA GLU A 65 -6.44 -0.15 1.08
C GLU A 65 -7.21 0.34 -0.16
N THR A 66 -6.69 0.04 -1.35
CA THR A 66 -7.28 0.45 -2.63
C THR A 66 -7.97 -0.74 -3.28
N PRO A 67 -9.25 -0.68 -3.65
CA PRO A 67 -9.90 -1.77 -4.38
C PRO A 67 -9.20 -1.99 -5.72
N VAL A 68 -8.89 -3.25 -6.05
CA VAL A 68 -8.23 -3.61 -7.31
C VAL A 68 -9.09 -4.53 -8.17
N ALA A 69 -9.79 -5.48 -7.55
CA ALA A 69 -10.68 -6.39 -8.26
C ALA A 69 -11.73 -7.01 -7.34
N GLU A 70 -12.78 -7.55 -7.93
CA GLU A 70 -13.71 -8.49 -7.29
C GLU A 70 -13.60 -9.85 -7.99
N LEU A 71 -13.61 -10.94 -7.21
CA LEU A 71 -13.72 -12.30 -7.73
C LEU A 71 -15.07 -12.91 -7.34
N ARG A 72 -15.75 -13.51 -8.30
CA ARG A 72 -16.99 -14.26 -8.08
C ARG A 72 -16.80 -15.69 -8.53
N PHE A 73 -17.36 -16.62 -7.77
CA PHE A 73 -17.22 -18.06 -8.02
C PHE A 73 -18.57 -18.71 -8.23
N GLU A 74 -18.64 -19.55 -9.25
CA GLU A 74 -19.77 -20.45 -9.53
C GLU A 74 -19.21 -21.87 -9.67
N ARG A 75 -19.78 -22.83 -8.96
CA ARG A 75 -19.33 -24.22 -9.02
C ARG A 75 -19.90 -24.90 -10.25
N LEU A 76 -19.03 -25.46 -11.10
CA LEU A 76 -19.43 -26.31 -12.22
C LEU A 76 -19.55 -27.77 -11.82
N SER A 77 -18.56 -28.27 -11.07
CA SER A 77 -18.55 -29.64 -10.55
C SER A 77 -17.67 -29.74 -9.29
N ASP A 78 -17.39 -30.97 -8.81
CA ASP A 78 -16.51 -31.13 -7.65
C ASP A 78 -15.12 -30.54 -7.94
N ARG A 79 -14.67 -29.62 -7.09
CA ARG A 79 -13.38 -28.92 -7.21
C ARG A 79 -13.15 -28.27 -8.60
N HIS A 80 -14.22 -27.88 -9.30
CA HIS A 80 -14.16 -27.15 -10.58
C HIS A 80 -15.14 -25.99 -10.55
N TYR A 81 -14.59 -24.79 -10.78
CA TYR A 81 -15.30 -23.54 -10.65
C TYR A 81 -15.04 -22.63 -11.85
N VAL A 82 -16.00 -21.76 -12.14
CA VAL A 82 -15.77 -20.56 -12.94
C VAL A 82 -15.52 -19.41 -12.00
N ALA A 83 -14.37 -18.76 -12.18
CA ALA A 83 -13.98 -17.53 -11.51
C ALA A 83 -14.19 -16.35 -12.46
N GLU A 84 -15.12 -15.46 -12.12
CA GLU A 84 -15.32 -14.19 -12.81
C GLU A 84 -14.52 -13.10 -12.08
N LEU A 85 -13.45 -12.64 -12.72
CA LEU A 85 -12.61 -11.55 -12.24
C LEU A 85 -13.15 -10.25 -12.82
N HIS A 86 -13.49 -9.31 -11.94
CA HIS A 86 -13.88 -7.94 -12.28
C HIS A 86 -12.78 -6.97 -11.79
N PRO A 87 -11.77 -6.64 -12.62
CA PRO A 87 -10.81 -5.60 -12.29
C PRO A 87 -11.48 -4.22 -12.23
N THR A 88 -10.90 -3.28 -11.49
CA THR A 88 -11.42 -1.89 -11.43
C THR A 88 -11.20 -1.13 -12.74
N ASP A 89 -10.09 -1.41 -13.43
CA ASP A 89 -9.63 -0.63 -14.60
C ASP A 89 -9.71 -1.42 -15.92
N ALA A 90 -10.37 -2.58 -15.93
CA ALA A 90 -10.47 -3.43 -17.12
C ALA A 90 -11.79 -4.21 -17.14
N GLU A 91 -12.14 -4.73 -18.33
CA GLU A 91 -13.36 -5.51 -18.50
C GLU A 91 -13.33 -6.83 -17.68
N PRO A 92 -14.50 -7.30 -17.21
CA PRO A 92 -14.62 -8.59 -16.55
C PRO A 92 -14.14 -9.74 -17.43
N ARG A 93 -13.47 -10.73 -16.82
CA ARG A 93 -12.97 -11.93 -17.50
C ARG A 93 -13.33 -13.18 -16.70
N ARG A 94 -13.65 -14.26 -17.41
CA ARG A 94 -14.02 -15.55 -16.83
C ARG A 94 -12.88 -16.54 -17.01
N PHE A 95 -12.57 -17.27 -15.95
CA PHE A 95 -11.51 -18.28 -15.90
C PHE A 95 -12.05 -19.57 -15.29
N GLU A 96 -11.70 -20.71 -15.88
CA GLU A 96 -11.98 -22.01 -15.25
C GLU A 96 -10.85 -22.38 -14.30
N LEU A 97 -11.20 -22.66 -13.05
CA LEU A 97 -10.26 -23.04 -12.00
C LEU A 97 -10.61 -24.43 -11.45
N HIS A 98 -9.57 -25.22 -11.23
CA HIS A 98 -9.62 -26.52 -10.58
C HIS A 98 -8.88 -26.44 -9.24
N GLY A 99 -9.51 -26.94 -8.17
CA GLY A 99 -8.94 -26.97 -6.83
C GLY A 99 -9.95 -26.67 -5.71
N ASP A 100 -9.39 -26.53 -4.51
CA ASP A 100 -10.11 -26.18 -3.29
C ASP A 100 -10.02 -24.68 -2.99
N GLU A 101 -8.92 -24.04 -3.40
CA GLU A 101 -8.58 -22.65 -3.14
C GLU A 101 -8.23 -21.93 -4.45
N TRP A 102 -8.51 -20.64 -4.51
CA TRP A 102 -8.00 -19.78 -5.57
C TRP A 102 -6.78 -19.03 -5.05
N GLN A 103 -5.85 -18.68 -5.94
CA GLN A 103 -4.69 -17.86 -5.65
C GLN A 103 -4.55 -16.77 -6.70
N LEU A 104 -4.36 -15.52 -6.26
CA LEU A 104 -4.09 -14.38 -7.12
C LEU A 104 -2.72 -13.79 -6.78
N ASP A 105 -1.84 -13.81 -7.78
CA ASP A 105 -0.49 -13.27 -7.69
C ASP A 105 -0.46 -11.81 -8.17
N VAL A 106 0.23 -10.94 -7.44
CA VAL A 106 0.54 -9.57 -7.86
C VAL A 106 2.05 -9.37 -7.96
N ARG A 107 2.48 -8.60 -8.96
CA ARG A 107 3.81 -7.99 -8.96
C ARG A 107 3.70 -6.56 -8.47
N MET A 108 4.53 -6.20 -7.50
CA MET A 108 4.56 -4.87 -6.91
C MET A 108 5.99 -4.32 -6.91
N ILE A 109 6.11 -3.03 -7.20
CA ILE A 109 7.35 -2.28 -7.15
C ILE A 109 7.19 -1.19 -6.09
N LYS A 110 8.01 -1.26 -5.03
CA LYS A 110 7.98 -0.29 -3.94
C LYS A 110 9.10 0.73 -4.11
N TRP A 111 8.77 1.99 -3.96
CA TRP A 111 9.78 3.05 -3.86
C TRP A 111 10.43 3.03 -2.48
N THR A 112 11.75 3.19 -2.45
CA THR A 112 12.54 3.31 -1.22
C THR A 112 13.20 4.69 -1.13
N GLY A 113 13.66 5.05 0.07
CA GLY A 113 14.45 6.27 0.29
C GLY A 113 13.73 7.54 -0.17
N ILE A 114 14.36 8.27 -1.09
CA ILE A 114 13.80 9.54 -1.58
C ILE A 114 12.50 9.37 -2.35
N GLY A 115 12.26 8.22 -3.01
CA GLY A 115 11.01 7.96 -3.72
C GLY A 115 9.80 7.91 -2.76
N THR A 116 9.97 7.26 -1.61
CA THR A 116 8.97 7.26 -0.54
C THR A 116 8.75 8.67 0.03
N LEU A 117 9.84 9.44 0.22
CA LEU A 117 9.78 10.81 0.75
C LEU A 117 9.10 11.80 -0.21
N LEU A 118 9.18 11.54 -1.51
CA LEU A 118 8.48 12.32 -2.54
C LEU A 118 7.01 11.90 -2.69
N GLY A 119 6.55 10.88 -1.96
CA GLY A 119 5.17 10.41 -2.00
C GLY A 119 4.84 9.63 -3.26
N LEU A 120 5.83 9.02 -3.92
CA LEU A 120 5.58 8.17 -5.08
C LEU A 120 4.81 6.92 -4.66
N GLU A 121 3.69 6.67 -5.32
CA GLU A 121 2.88 5.50 -5.03
C GLU A 121 3.54 4.23 -5.59
N PRO A 122 3.43 3.08 -4.89
CA PRO A 122 3.90 1.81 -5.41
C PRO A 122 3.18 1.45 -6.70
N LEU A 123 3.93 0.90 -7.66
CA LEU A 123 3.37 0.38 -8.89
C LEU A 123 2.98 -1.08 -8.68
N TYR A 124 1.83 -1.49 -9.21
CA TYR A 124 1.39 -2.87 -9.11
C TYR A 124 0.69 -3.34 -10.38
N ARG A 125 0.71 -4.66 -10.59
CA ARG A 125 -0.01 -5.32 -11.68
C ARG A 125 -0.37 -6.75 -11.30
N LEU A 126 -1.65 -7.12 -11.46
CA LEU A 126 -2.10 -8.50 -11.31
C LEU A 126 -1.40 -9.39 -12.34
N ASP A 127 -0.80 -10.47 -11.89
CA ASP A 127 0.06 -11.31 -12.74
C ASP A 127 -0.65 -12.59 -13.18
N ARG A 128 -1.25 -13.29 -12.22
CA ARG A 128 -1.73 -14.66 -12.45
C ARG A 128 -2.84 -15.03 -11.50
N LEU A 129 -3.87 -15.69 -12.04
CA LEU A 129 -4.93 -16.34 -11.27
C LEU A 129 -4.79 -17.85 -11.43
N SER A 130 -4.81 -18.59 -10.33
CA SER A 130 -4.70 -20.04 -10.35
C SER A 130 -5.58 -20.74 -9.33
N GLY A 131 -5.99 -21.97 -9.64
CA GLY A 131 -6.59 -22.87 -8.67
C GLY A 131 -5.52 -23.72 -7.98
N ARG A 132 -5.74 -24.00 -6.70
CA ARG A 132 -4.83 -24.75 -5.83
C ARG A 132 -5.60 -25.82 -5.06
N PHE A 133 -5.01 -27.00 -4.98
CA PHE A 133 -5.50 -28.08 -4.12
C PHE A 133 -4.83 -27.97 -2.75
N SER A 134 -5.60 -28.16 -1.69
CA SER A 134 -5.08 -28.10 -0.32
C SER A 134 -4.22 -29.32 0.01
N ALA A 135 -4.56 -30.49 -0.57
CA ALA A 135 -3.78 -31.71 -0.43
C ALA A 135 -2.78 -31.89 -1.59
N VAL A 136 -1.55 -32.30 -1.25
CA VAL A 136 -0.48 -32.49 -2.24
C VAL A 136 -0.77 -33.65 -3.19
N ASP A 137 -1.39 -34.73 -2.70
CA ASP A 137 -1.69 -35.89 -3.54
C ASP A 137 -2.74 -35.57 -4.61
N ASP A 138 -3.75 -34.77 -4.26
CA ASP A 138 -4.71 -34.22 -5.23
C ASP A 138 -4.03 -33.30 -6.25
N ALA A 139 -3.09 -32.45 -5.79
CA ALA A 139 -2.33 -31.56 -6.67
C ALA A 139 -1.45 -32.30 -7.70
N ARG A 140 -0.96 -33.51 -7.37
CA ARG A 140 -0.18 -34.34 -8.31
C ARG A 140 -1.05 -35.04 -9.35
N GLY A 141 -2.25 -35.45 -8.95
CA GLY A 141 -3.16 -36.22 -9.79
C GLY A 141 -4.00 -35.37 -10.75
N ASN A 142 -4.10 -34.07 -10.51
CA ASN A 142 -4.96 -33.16 -11.26
C ASN A 142 -4.15 -32.07 -12.00
N PRO A 143 -4.55 -31.67 -13.21
CA PRO A 143 -3.89 -30.59 -13.92
C PRO A 143 -4.08 -29.26 -13.19
N PRO A 144 -3.02 -28.44 -13.02
CA PRO A 144 -3.15 -27.12 -12.42
C PRO A 144 -3.89 -26.18 -13.38
N SER A 145 -4.76 -25.34 -12.83
CA SER A 145 -5.40 -24.25 -13.57
C SER A 145 -4.62 -22.96 -13.33
N VAL A 146 -4.00 -22.42 -14.37
CA VAL A 146 -3.11 -21.25 -14.25
C VAL A 146 -3.33 -20.31 -15.42
N HIS A 147 -3.82 -19.11 -15.13
CA HIS A 147 -4.18 -18.11 -16.13
C HIS A 147 -3.34 -16.84 -15.92
N ALA A 148 -2.60 -16.44 -16.95
CA ALA A 148 -1.86 -15.18 -16.95
C ALA A 148 -2.83 -14.01 -17.13
N LEU A 149 -2.77 -13.03 -16.23
CA LEU A 149 -3.61 -11.83 -16.29
C LEU A 149 -2.94 -10.68 -17.06
N THR A 150 -1.63 -10.79 -17.27
CA THR A 150 -0.74 -9.79 -17.88
C THR A 150 -0.88 -9.68 -19.40
N ALA A 151 -1.54 -10.62 -20.07
CA ALA A 151 -1.60 -10.71 -21.54
C ALA A 151 -2.17 -9.45 -22.23
N ASP A 152 -2.98 -8.66 -21.51
CA ASP A 152 -3.72 -7.52 -22.07
C ASP A 152 -3.09 -6.14 -21.77
N SER A 153 -1.94 -6.08 -21.11
CA SER A 153 -1.23 -4.81 -20.82
C SER A 153 0.12 -4.73 -21.52
N PRO A 154 0.15 -4.35 -22.81
CA PRO A 154 1.40 -4.08 -23.53
C PRO A 154 2.07 -2.86 -22.90
N GLY A 155 3.10 -3.10 -22.10
CA GLY A 155 3.86 -2.06 -21.43
C GLY A 155 5.28 -2.55 -21.15
N LEU A 156 6.17 -1.60 -20.88
CA LEU A 156 7.53 -1.90 -20.46
C LEU A 156 7.50 -2.79 -19.21
N ASP A 157 8.22 -3.91 -19.20
CA ASP A 157 8.33 -4.76 -18.01
C ASP A 157 9.28 -4.13 -16.99
N LEU A 158 8.81 -3.06 -16.35
CA LEU A 158 9.53 -2.32 -15.31
C LEU A 158 10.00 -3.24 -14.18
N TRP A 159 9.31 -4.34 -13.95
CA TRP A 159 9.68 -5.29 -12.91
C TRP A 159 10.93 -6.08 -13.30
N SER A 160 11.01 -6.58 -14.54
CA SER A 160 12.22 -7.24 -15.05
C SER A 160 13.41 -6.27 -15.08
N ILE A 161 13.20 -5.04 -15.53
CA ILE A 161 14.24 -3.99 -15.55
C ILE A 161 14.72 -3.65 -14.13
N ALA A 162 13.80 -3.48 -13.18
CA ALA A 162 14.16 -3.17 -11.80
C ALA A 162 14.91 -4.32 -11.11
N ARG A 163 14.66 -5.58 -11.50
CA ARG A 163 15.43 -6.74 -11.03
C ARG A 163 16.82 -6.81 -11.64
N GLU A 164 16.95 -6.48 -12.92
CA GLU A 164 18.22 -6.48 -13.63
C GLU A 164 19.13 -5.32 -13.18
N TYR A 165 18.54 -4.16 -12.85
CA TYR A 165 19.24 -2.96 -12.42
C TYR A 165 18.72 -2.46 -11.06
N PRO A 166 19.20 -3.01 -9.93
CA PRO A 166 18.78 -2.58 -8.60
C PRO A 166 19.39 -1.20 -8.27
N LEU A 167 18.65 -0.13 -8.55
CA LEU A 167 19.13 1.25 -8.35
C LEU A 167 19.05 1.74 -6.88
N GLY A 168 18.81 0.87 -5.91
CA GLY A 168 18.70 1.23 -4.47
C GLY A 168 17.51 2.13 -4.10
N LEU A 169 16.82 2.69 -5.09
CA LEU A 169 15.63 3.53 -5.01
C LEU A 169 14.32 2.75 -5.14
N ILE A 170 14.41 1.48 -5.51
CA ILE A 170 13.30 0.60 -5.81
C ILE A 170 13.57 -0.76 -5.16
N ASP A 171 12.55 -1.30 -4.50
CA ASP A 171 12.50 -2.70 -4.09
C ASP A 171 11.52 -3.44 -5.00
N ALA A 172 12.07 -4.32 -5.84
CA ALA A 172 11.33 -5.14 -6.81
C ALA A 172 11.21 -6.62 -6.38
N GLY A 173 11.54 -6.95 -5.12
CA GLY A 173 11.62 -8.32 -4.64
C GLY A 173 10.28 -8.97 -4.27
N TYR A 174 9.17 -8.24 -4.28
CA TYR A 174 7.94 -8.67 -3.60
C TYR A 174 6.82 -9.04 -4.58
N GLY A 175 6.70 -10.35 -4.85
CA GLY A 175 5.45 -10.94 -5.34
C GLY A 175 4.59 -11.31 -4.13
N ASN A 176 3.50 -10.59 -3.88
CA ASN A 176 2.53 -10.98 -2.86
C ASN A 176 1.44 -11.81 -3.55
N ALA A 177 0.98 -12.85 -2.88
CA ALA A 177 -0.08 -13.70 -3.37
C ALA A 177 -1.11 -13.86 -2.25
N VAL A 178 -2.38 -13.75 -2.62
CA VAL A 178 -3.48 -14.05 -1.69
C VAL A 178 -4.18 -15.29 -2.17
N PHE A 179 -4.53 -16.17 -1.23
CA PHE A 179 -5.31 -17.37 -1.51
C PHE A 179 -6.41 -17.54 -0.48
N LEU A 180 -7.59 -17.94 -0.95
CA LEU A 180 -8.75 -18.26 -0.10
C LEU A 180 -9.52 -19.45 -0.70
N PRO A 181 -10.33 -20.15 0.11
CA PRO A 181 -11.19 -21.23 -0.36
C PRO A 181 -12.15 -20.82 -1.48
N MET A 182 -12.37 -21.70 -2.45
CA MET A 182 -13.42 -21.56 -3.44
C MET A 182 -14.72 -22.16 -2.88
N HIS A 183 -15.79 -21.38 -2.94
CA HIS A 183 -17.13 -21.87 -2.64
C HIS A 183 -18.10 -21.41 -3.71
N ASP A 184 -19.16 -22.18 -3.87
CA ASP A 184 -20.23 -21.81 -4.78
C ASP A 184 -20.91 -20.50 -4.32
N GLY A 185 -21.09 -19.57 -5.25
CA GLY A 185 -21.63 -18.24 -4.99
C GLY A 185 -20.73 -17.31 -4.17
N ALA A 186 -19.48 -17.70 -3.90
CA ALA A 186 -18.57 -16.85 -3.12
C ALA A 186 -18.19 -15.58 -3.88
N ARG A 187 -18.10 -14.48 -3.13
CA ARG A 187 -17.63 -13.18 -3.64
C ARG A 187 -16.50 -12.67 -2.76
N TYR A 188 -15.38 -12.33 -3.39
CA TYR A 188 -14.20 -11.81 -2.73
C TYR A 188 -13.88 -10.41 -3.24
N GLN A 189 -13.76 -9.47 -2.32
CA GLN A 189 -13.21 -8.15 -2.60
C GLN A 189 -11.70 -8.21 -2.41
N ILE A 190 -10.97 -7.80 -3.44
CA ILE A 190 -9.52 -7.79 -3.46
C ILE A 190 -9.06 -6.33 -3.41
N GLN A 191 -8.17 -6.04 -2.47
CA GLN A 191 -7.63 -4.71 -2.26
C GLN A 191 -6.10 -4.77 -2.24
N MET A 192 -5.49 -3.69 -2.70
CA MET A 192 -4.05 -3.46 -2.62
C MET A 192 -3.74 -2.63 -1.39
N THR A 193 -2.74 -3.07 -0.63
CA THR A 193 -2.17 -2.33 0.49
C THR A 193 -0.71 -1.99 0.19
N SER A 194 -0.06 -1.23 1.08
CA SER A 194 1.38 -0.99 0.97
C SER A 194 2.24 -2.27 1.12
N SER A 195 1.70 -3.33 1.70
CA SER A 195 2.39 -4.62 1.87
C SER A 195 2.02 -5.64 0.79
N GLY A 196 0.92 -5.44 0.06
CA GLY A 196 0.50 -6.22 -1.10
C GLY A 196 -1.00 -6.51 -1.08
N LEU A 197 -1.41 -7.61 -1.73
CA LEU A 197 -2.83 -7.97 -1.84
C LEU A 197 -3.40 -8.45 -0.52
N ILE A 198 -4.63 -8.03 -0.26
CA ILE A 198 -5.52 -8.63 0.72
C ILE A 198 -6.84 -8.98 0.01
N ALA A 199 -7.49 -10.04 0.45
CA ALA A 199 -8.80 -10.41 -0.05
C ALA A 199 -9.72 -10.76 1.11
N ARG A 200 -10.97 -10.32 1.01
CA ARG A 200 -12.00 -10.52 2.03
C ARG A 200 -13.28 -11.01 1.36
N ARG A 201 -13.92 -11.97 2.00
CA ARG A 201 -15.23 -12.45 1.56
C ARG A 201 -16.27 -11.37 1.81
N ALA A 202 -17.08 -11.05 0.81
CA ALA A 202 -18.01 -9.92 0.85
C ALA A 202 -19.19 -10.12 1.82
N ASP A 203 -19.53 -11.37 2.14
CA ASP A 203 -20.52 -11.76 3.14
C ASP A 203 -19.97 -11.63 4.57
N ALA A 204 -18.75 -12.11 4.83
CA ALA A 204 -18.10 -11.99 6.15
C ALA A 204 -17.88 -10.53 6.60
N ALA A 205 -17.63 -9.62 5.65
CA ALA A 205 -17.48 -8.19 5.95
C ALA A 205 -18.79 -7.58 6.52
N LYS A 206 -19.96 -7.97 5.98
CA LYS A 206 -21.26 -7.49 6.44
C LYS A 206 -21.60 -8.00 7.84
N GLU A 207 -21.23 -9.23 8.14
CA GLU A 207 -21.45 -9.86 9.44
C GLU A 207 -20.64 -9.16 10.54
N SER A 208 -19.35 -8.88 10.29
CA SER A 208 -18.49 -8.16 11.25
C SER A 208 -18.94 -6.74 11.60
N ILE A 209 -19.55 -6.02 10.64
CA ILE A 209 -20.10 -4.68 10.86
C ILE A 209 -21.42 -4.79 11.63
N GLY A 210 -22.26 -5.77 11.31
CA GLY A 210 -23.50 -6.05 12.04
C GLY A 210 -23.25 -6.35 13.52
N ASP A 211 -22.26 -7.17 13.83
CA ASP A 211 -21.92 -7.53 15.21
C ASP A 211 -21.32 -6.35 16.00
N ARG A 212 -20.48 -5.53 15.36
CA ARG A 212 -19.96 -4.29 15.98
C ARG A 212 -21.05 -3.27 16.27
N LEU A 213 -22.04 -3.14 15.40
CA LEU A 213 -23.18 -2.24 15.61
C LEU A 213 -24.10 -2.74 16.73
N ARG A 214 -24.33 -4.06 16.85
CA ARG A 214 -25.06 -4.64 17.99
C ARG A 214 -24.34 -4.39 19.31
N ALA A 215 -23.02 -4.59 19.34
CA ALA A 215 -22.21 -4.35 20.54
C ALA A 215 -22.18 -2.87 20.99
N LEU A 216 -22.44 -1.92 20.08
CA LEU A 216 -22.54 -0.48 20.38
C LEU A 216 -23.95 -0.04 20.81
N VAL A 217 -24.98 -0.84 20.52
CA VAL A 217 -26.38 -0.57 20.90
C VAL A 217 -26.72 -1.21 22.26
N ASP A 218 -26.00 -2.28 22.65
CA ASP A 218 -26.16 -2.97 23.93
C ASP A 218 -25.32 -2.34 25.09
N HIS A 219 -24.85 -1.11 24.95
CA HIS A 219 -24.19 -0.29 26.00
C HIS A 219 -24.83 1.10 26.08
#